data_AF-A0AAV5ENG0-F1
#
_entry.id   AF-A0AAV5ENG0-F1
#
_cell.length_a   1.000
_cell.length_b   1.000
_cell.length_c   1.000
_cell.angle_alpha   90.00
_cell.angle_beta   90.00
_cell.angle_gamma   90.00
#
_symmetry.space_group_name_H-M   'P 1'
#
loop_
_entity.id
_entity.type
_entity.pdbx_description
1 polymer ?
#
loop_
_entity_poly.entity_id
_entity_poly.type
_entity_poly.pdbx_seq_one_letter_code
_entity_poly.pdbx_strand_id
1 'polypeptide(L)'
;MGWALALHGGAGDIPRSLPAELRDRRLATLRHCLDVGTAALRDGRPALDVVELVVRELEDCPYFNAGKGSVLTSDGTVEMEACVMEGATLRCGAVSGLSTVVNAVSLARRVMENTPHIYLAFDGAEAFAREQGLETKDPSHFITEHNIERLRQAKEANRVQTCIWPIHVCLAGR
;
A
#
# COMPACT_ATOMS: atom_id res chain seq x y z
N MET A 1 -23.76 -7.26 -17.74
CA MET A 1 -23.10 -6.41 -16.71
C MET A 1 -21.60 -6.63 -16.84
N GLY A 2 -20.79 -5.60 -16.63
CA GLY A 2 -19.32 -5.68 -16.72
C GLY A 2 -18.66 -5.33 -15.39
N TRP A 3 -17.33 -5.39 -15.34
CA TRP A 3 -16.53 -5.00 -14.19
C TRP A 3 -16.18 -3.50 -14.24
N ALA A 4 -15.90 -2.92 -13.07
CA ALA A 4 -15.28 -1.60 -12.93
C ALA A 4 -14.15 -1.66 -11.89
N LEU A 5 -13.02 -1.03 -12.22
CA LEU A 5 -11.82 -0.95 -11.38
C LEU A 5 -11.41 0.51 -11.21
N ALA A 6 -11.16 0.92 -9.97
CA ALA A 6 -10.56 2.20 -9.64
C ALA A 6 -9.39 2.00 -8.66
N LEU A 7 -8.34 2.79 -8.86
CA LEU A 7 -7.15 2.80 -8.01
C LEU A 7 -6.69 4.23 -7.80
N HIS A 8 -6.06 4.52 -6.65
CA HIS A 8 -5.40 5.80 -6.42
C HIS A 8 -4.02 5.63 -5.79
N GLY A 9 -3.12 6.52 -6.18
CA GLY A 9 -1.81 6.70 -5.54
C GLY A 9 -1.85 7.66 -4.34
N GLY A 10 -3.02 8.20 -3.99
CA GLY A 10 -3.26 9.06 -2.84
C GLY A 10 -3.62 10.51 -3.15
N ALA A 11 -4.06 11.21 -2.10
CA ALA A 11 -4.61 12.55 -2.17
C ALA A 11 -3.86 13.51 -1.23
N GLY A 12 -3.81 14.78 -1.60
CA GLY A 12 -3.18 15.85 -0.83
C GLY A 12 -2.97 17.10 -1.68
N ASP A 13 -2.23 18.06 -1.14
CA ASP A 13 -1.88 19.30 -1.85
C ASP A 13 -0.77 19.04 -2.90
N ILE A 14 -1.15 18.51 -4.05
CA ILE A 14 -0.25 18.27 -5.19
C ILE A 14 -0.09 19.60 -5.95
N PRO A 15 1.10 20.24 -5.91
CA PRO A 15 1.29 21.49 -6.61
C PRO A 15 1.21 21.26 -8.13
N ARG A 16 0.54 22.18 -8.85
CA ARG A 16 0.51 22.14 -10.33
C ARG A 16 1.89 22.26 -10.96
N SER A 17 2.85 22.81 -10.21
CA SER A 17 4.27 22.92 -10.55
C SER A 17 5.10 21.67 -10.21
N LEU A 18 4.47 20.53 -9.92
CA LEU A 18 5.19 19.27 -9.71
C LEU A 18 6.13 19.01 -10.90
N PRO A 19 7.42 18.67 -10.65
CA PRO A 19 8.37 18.37 -11.72
C PRO A 19 7.82 17.33 -12.68
N ALA A 20 7.95 17.58 -13.99
CA ALA A 20 7.39 16.73 -15.03
C ALA A 20 7.87 15.28 -14.92
N GLU A 21 9.14 15.07 -14.62
CA GLU A 21 9.70 13.72 -14.42
C GLU A 21 8.96 12.94 -13.33
N LEU A 22 8.79 13.53 -12.14
CA LEU A 22 8.11 12.87 -11.03
C LEU A 22 6.62 12.62 -11.34
N ARG A 23 5.97 13.58 -12.00
CA ARG A 23 4.59 13.43 -12.47
C ARG A 23 4.46 12.26 -13.44
N ASP A 24 5.35 12.19 -14.43
CA ASP A 24 5.29 11.21 -15.50
C ASP A 24 5.62 9.80 -14.97
N ARG A 25 6.54 9.68 -14.00
CA ARG A 25 6.79 8.42 -13.26
C ARG A 25 5.54 7.92 -12.54
N ARG A 26 4.86 8.79 -11.80
CA ARG A 26 3.61 8.42 -11.09
C ARG A 26 2.50 8.02 -12.05
N LEU A 27 2.31 8.77 -13.14
CA LEU A 27 1.33 8.44 -14.18
C LEU A 27 1.65 7.11 -14.86
N ALA A 28 2.92 6.82 -15.13
CA ALA A 28 3.33 5.53 -15.68
C ALA A 28 3.00 4.38 -14.74
N THR A 29 3.26 4.52 -13.43
CA THR A 29 2.89 3.49 -12.46
C THR A 29 1.36 3.31 -12.38
N LEU A 30 0.58 4.39 -12.32
CA LEU A 30 -0.89 4.27 -12.28
C LEU A 30 -1.45 3.55 -13.52
N ARG A 31 -0.87 3.80 -14.70
CA ARG A 31 -1.21 3.08 -15.94
C ARG A 31 -0.86 1.61 -15.85
N HIS A 32 0.36 1.28 -15.40
CA HIS A 32 0.81 -0.09 -15.20
C HIS A 32 -0.12 -0.86 -14.24
N CYS A 33 -0.43 -0.30 -13.07
CA CYS A 33 -1.34 -0.90 -12.10
C CYS A 33 -2.76 -1.11 -12.68
N LEU A 34 -3.24 -0.16 -13.51
CA LEU A 34 -4.53 -0.27 -14.18
C LEU A 34 -4.52 -1.38 -15.24
N ASP A 35 -3.45 -1.49 -16.02
CA ASP A 35 -3.29 -2.52 -17.04
C ASP A 35 -3.22 -3.91 -16.40
N VAL A 36 -2.46 -4.06 -15.31
CA VAL A 36 -2.37 -5.30 -14.51
C VAL A 36 -3.75 -5.72 -13.98
N GLY A 37 -4.48 -4.79 -13.35
CA GLY A 37 -5.81 -5.08 -12.83
C GLY A 37 -6.85 -5.38 -13.92
N THR A 38 -6.79 -4.65 -15.04
CA THR A 38 -7.67 -4.86 -16.19
C THR A 38 -7.43 -6.21 -16.85
N ALA A 39 -6.17 -6.62 -17.01
CA ALA A 39 -5.82 -7.94 -17.54
C ALA A 39 -6.38 -9.04 -16.62
N ALA A 40 -6.16 -8.93 -15.31
CA ALA A 40 -6.66 -9.88 -14.33
C ALA A 40 -8.20 -10.01 -14.36
N LEU A 41 -8.93 -8.90 -14.52
CA LEU A 41 -10.39 -8.92 -14.65
C LEU A 41 -10.88 -9.53 -15.97
N ARG A 42 -10.15 -9.29 -17.08
CA ARG A 42 -10.45 -9.92 -18.38
C ARG A 42 -10.27 -11.44 -18.32
N ASP A 43 -9.31 -11.91 -17.52
CA ASP A 43 -9.06 -13.33 -17.27
C ASP A 43 -10.06 -13.94 -16.27
N GLY A 44 -11.04 -13.18 -15.78
CA GLY A 44 -12.08 -13.65 -14.86
C GLY A 44 -11.59 -13.90 -13.44
N ARG A 45 -10.48 -13.27 -13.01
CA ARG A 45 -9.99 -13.41 -11.64
C ARG A 45 -10.97 -12.79 -10.63
N PRO A 46 -11.12 -13.37 -9.42
CA PRO A 46 -11.98 -12.80 -8.38
C PRO A 46 -11.56 -11.37 -8.03
N ALA A 47 -12.55 -10.48 -7.80
CA ALA A 47 -12.30 -9.08 -7.49
C ALA A 47 -11.32 -8.88 -6.31
N LEU A 48 -11.43 -9.74 -5.29
CA LEU A 48 -10.56 -9.73 -4.11
C LEU A 48 -9.09 -10.00 -4.45
N ASP A 49 -8.82 -10.91 -5.38
CA ASP A 49 -7.47 -11.21 -5.84
C ASP A 49 -6.92 -10.10 -6.75
N VAL A 50 -7.80 -9.42 -7.49
CA VAL A 50 -7.43 -8.27 -8.33
C VAL A 50 -7.04 -7.07 -7.46
N VAL A 51 -7.80 -6.74 -6.42
CA VAL A 51 -7.43 -5.61 -5.54
C VAL A 51 -6.11 -5.86 -4.83
N GLU A 52 -5.89 -7.07 -4.32
CA GLU A 52 -4.61 -7.44 -3.69
C GLU A 52 -3.46 -7.28 -4.68
N LEU A 53 -3.60 -7.83 -5.89
CA LEU A 53 -2.59 -7.71 -6.95
C LEU A 53 -2.25 -6.25 -7.26
N VAL A 54 -3.27 -5.41 -7.48
CA VAL A 54 -3.07 -4.00 -7.86
C VAL A 54 -2.43 -3.21 -6.72
N VAL A 55 -2.82 -3.48 -5.47
CA VAL A 55 -2.21 -2.82 -4.30
C VAL A 55 -0.75 -3.25 -4.12
N ARG A 56 -0.40 -4.53 -4.34
CA ARG A 56 1.01 -4.97 -4.32
C ARG A 56 1.88 -4.19 -5.32
N GLU A 57 1.41 -4.00 -6.55
CA GLU A 57 2.13 -3.20 -7.55
C GLU A 57 2.31 -1.73 -7.12
N LEU A 58 1.34 -1.18 -6.37
CA LEU A 58 1.44 0.16 -5.80
C LEU A 58 2.41 0.21 -4.61
N GLU A 59 2.43 -0.81 -3.74
CA GLU A 59 3.36 -0.95 -2.62
C GLU A 59 4.81 -1.16 -3.08
N ASP A 60 5.02 -1.81 -4.22
CA ASP A 60 6.36 -2.02 -4.77
C ASP A 60 6.94 -0.74 -5.42
N CYS A 61 6.11 0.29 -5.59
CA CYS A 61 6.48 1.55 -6.24
C CYS A 61 6.98 2.61 -5.22
N PRO A 62 8.26 3.06 -5.30
CA PRO A 62 8.84 4.01 -4.36
C PRO A 62 8.26 5.43 -4.42
N TYR A 63 7.38 5.72 -5.38
CA TYR A 63 6.79 7.06 -5.57
C TYR A 63 5.47 7.27 -4.84
N PHE A 64 4.93 6.21 -4.22
CA PHE A 64 3.71 6.23 -3.42
C PHE A 64 4.01 5.92 -1.94
N ASN A 65 3.15 6.39 -1.05
CA ASN A 65 3.32 6.20 0.39
C ASN A 65 2.62 4.91 0.85
N ALA A 66 3.21 3.77 0.49
CA ALA A 66 2.88 2.45 0.99
C ALA A 66 3.98 1.48 0.57
N GLY A 67 4.22 0.42 1.34
CA GLY A 67 5.31 -0.51 1.05
C GLY A 67 6.64 0.22 0.90
N LYS A 68 7.33 -0.03 -0.21
CA LYS A 68 8.53 0.72 -0.59
C LYS A 68 8.16 2.17 -0.90
N GLY A 69 8.74 3.13 -0.19
CA GLY A 69 8.33 4.53 -0.30
C GLY A 69 7.38 4.97 0.80
N SER A 70 7.12 4.12 1.80
CA SER A 70 6.46 4.52 3.04
C SER A 70 7.19 5.66 3.72
N VAL A 71 6.41 6.55 4.30
CA VAL A 71 6.91 7.73 5.00
C VAL A 71 7.34 7.38 6.41
N LEU A 72 8.10 8.31 7.00
CA LEU A 72 8.82 8.04 8.22
C LEU A 72 8.07 8.59 9.44
N THR A 73 8.18 7.84 10.54
CA THR A 73 7.77 8.29 11.88
C THR A 73 8.66 9.44 12.37
N SER A 74 8.34 10.01 13.54
CA SER A 74 9.21 10.99 14.20
C SER A 74 10.62 10.44 14.49
N ASP A 75 10.76 9.12 14.62
CA ASP A 75 12.02 8.47 14.96
C ASP A 75 12.82 8.08 13.71
N GLY A 76 12.28 8.37 12.51
CA GLY A 76 12.91 8.01 11.24
C GLY A 76 12.71 6.55 10.85
N THR A 77 11.78 5.85 11.49
CA THR A 77 11.43 4.45 11.20
C THR A 77 10.25 4.37 10.23
N VAL A 78 9.99 3.17 9.71
CA VAL A 78 8.81 2.86 8.88
C VAL A 78 7.83 2.03 9.70
N GLU A 79 6.57 2.45 9.69
CA GLU A 79 5.45 1.72 10.28
C GLU A 79 4.30 1.70 9.27
N MET A 80 4.08 0.55 8.64
CA MET A 80 3.10 0.35 7.57
C MET A 80 1.83 -0.28 8.11
N GLU A 81 0.73 0.04 7.45
CA GLU A 81 -0.60 -0.50 7.69
C GLU A 81 -1.32 -0.78 6.38
N ALA A 82 -2.24 -1.76 6.40
CA ALA A 82 -3.07 -2.10 5.25
C ALA A 82 -4.34 -2.82 5.69
N CYS A 83 -5.38 -2.76 4.86
CA CYS A 83 -6.60 -3.55 5.04
C CYS A 83 -7.16 -4.05 3.71
N VAL A 84 -7.95 -5.11 3.77
CA VAL A 84 -8.67 -5.68 2.63
C VAL A 84 -10.04 -6.19 3.09
N MET A 85 -11.05 -6.05 2.22
CA MET A 85 -12.43 -6.48 2.51
C MET A 85 -13.08 -7.11 1.28
N GLU A 86 -13.74 -8.24 1.48
CA GLU A 86 -14.55 -8.93 0.48
C GLU A 86 -16.02 -8.55 0.62
N GLY A 87 -16.56 -7.77 -0.32
CA GLY A 87 -17.94 -7.27 -0.23
C GLY A 87 -19.03 -8.33 -0.26
N ALA A 88 -18.77 -9.50 -0.87
CA ALA A 88 -19.77 -10.57 -0.99
C ALA A 88 -20.00 -11.33 0.33
N THR A 89 -18.95 -11.48 1.15
CA THR A 89 -18.97 -12.27 2.39
C THR A 89 -18.79 -11.41 3.63
N LEU A 90 -18.45 -10.13 3.45
CA LEU A 90 -18.05 -9.19 4.51
C LEU A 90 -16.80 -9.62 5.30
N ARG A 91 -16.04 -10.61 4.80
CA ARG A 91 -14.75 -10.97 5.39
C ARG A 91 -13.77 -9.83 5.22
N CYS A 92 -12.99 -9.58 6.26
CA CYS A 92 -12.03 -8.48 6.32
C CYS A 92 -10.73 -8.93 6.96
N GLY A 93 -9.63 -8.27 6.60
CA GLY A 93 -8.34 -8.41 7.25
C GLY A 93 -7.59 -7.09 7.28
N ALA A 94 -6.82 -6.86 8.33
CA ALA A 94 -6.08 -5.63 8.56
C ALA A 94 -4.78 -5.88 9.32
N VAL A 95 -3.79 -5.01 9.10
CA VAL A 95 -2.49 -5.01 9.76
C VAL A 95 -1.97 -3.60 10.00
N SER A 96 -1.12 -3.42 11.02
CA SER A 96 -0.45 -2.15 11.30
C SER A 96 0.86 -2.34 12.05
N GLY A 97 1.71 -1.32 12.06
CA GLY A 97 3.00 -1.35 12.73
C GLY A 97 4.00 -2.30 12.09
N LEU A 98 3.88 -2.53 10.77
CA LEU A 98 4.82 -3.38 10.03
C LEU A 98 6.06 -2.57 9.64
N SER A 99 7.23 -3.17 9.79
CA SER A 99 8.52 -2.56 9.48
C SER A 99 9.35 -3.38 8.50
N THR A 100 9.07 -4.68 8.36
CA THR A 100 9.87 -5.59 7.50
C THR A 100 9.11 -6.21 6.34
N VAL A 101 7.78 -6.27 6.40
CA VAL A 101 6.94 -6.99 5.42
C VAL A 101 6.86 -6.22 4.10
N VAL A 102 7.22 -6.87 2.98
CA VAL A 102 7.29 -6.20 1.67
C VAL A 102 5.93 -5.69 1.19
N ASN A 103 4.88 -6.52 1.32
CA ASN A 103 3.53 -6.19 0.89
C ASN A 103 2.52 -6.33 2.04
N ALA A 104 2.14 -5.21 2.64
CA ALA A 104 1.26 -5.17 3.80
C ALA A 104 -0.16 -5.66 3.45
N VAL A 105 -0.66 -5.36 2.25
CA VAL A 105 -1.98 -5.83 1.78
C VAL A 105 -2.08 -7.36 1.74
N SER A 106 -1.00 -8.04 1.36
CA SER A 106 -0.98 -9.51 1.34
C SER A 106 -1.00 -10.08 2.75
N LEU A 107 -0.35 -9.44 3.73
CA LEU A 107 -0.48 -9.85 5.13
C LEU A 107 -1.90 -9.61 5.65
N ALA A 108 -2.53 -8.48 5.33
CA ALA A 108 -3.93 -8.23 5.66
C ALA A 108 -4.84 -9.33 5.09
N ARG A 109 -4.60 -9.76 3.84
CA ARG A 109 -5.30 -10.92 3.24
C ARG A 109 -5.08 -12.20 4.04
N ARG A 110 -3.85 -12.48 4.47
CA ARG A 110 -3.56 -13.66 5.30
C ARG A 110 -4.25 -13.60 6.65
N VAL A 111 -4.38 -12.43 7.27
CA VAL A 111 -5.16 -12.27 8.52
C VAL A 111 -6.60 -12.70 8.29
N MET A 112 -7.22 -12.22 7.21
CA MET A 112 -8.61 -12.55 6.83
C MET A 112 -8.82 -14.05 6.57
N GLU A 113 -7.86 -14.73 5.94
CA GLU A 113 -8.03 -16.12 5.49
C GLU A 113 -7.58 -17.16 6.52
N ASN A 114 -6.52 -16.85 7.27
CA ASN A 114 -5.79 -17.85 8.05
C ASN A 114 -5.83 -17.59 9.56
N THR A 115 -6.67 -16.65 10.01
CA THR A 115 -6.87 -16.39 11.44
C THR A 115 -8.36 -16.24 11.77
N PRO A 116 -8.78 -16.44 13.03
CA PRO A 116 -10.13 -16.10 13.48
C PRO A 116 -10.30 -14.59 13.76
N HIS A 117 -9.27 -13.77 13.52
CA HIS A 117 -9.23 -12.35 13.83
C HIS A 117 -9.32 -11.50 12.56
N ILE A 118 -9.74 -10.25 12.71
CA ILE A 118 -9.76 -9.29 11.61
C ILE A 118 -8.45 -8.49 11.56
N TYR A 119 -7.81 -8.24 12.70
CA TYR A 119 -6.74 -7.26 12.78
C TYR A 119 -5.62 -7.72 13.73
N LEU A 120 -4.38 -7.73 13.23
CA LEU A 120 -3.15 -7.91 14.00
C LEU A 120 -2.27 -6.66 13.88
N ALA A 121 -1.46 -6.34 14.89
CA ALA A 121 -0.58 -5.18 14.84
C ALA A 121 0.80 -5.44 15.46
N PHE A 122 1.78 -4.62 15.07
CA PHE A 122 3.15 -4.59 15.58
C PHE A 122 3.81 -5.99 15.58
N ASP A 123 4.53 -6.34 16.65
CA ASP A 123 5.28 -7.60 16.78
C ASP A 123 4.43 -8.85 16.50
N GLY A 124 3.13 -8.81 16.85
CA GLY A 124 2.21 -9.91 16.59
C GLY A 124 1.93 -10.10 15.10
N ALA A 125 1.78 -9.00 14.36
CA ALA A 125 1.62 -9.06 12.91
C ALA A 125 2.92 -9.47 12.20
N GLU A 126 4.07 -8.99 12.67
CA GLU A 126 5.40 -9.39 12.16
C GLU A 126 5.69 -10.88 12.41
N ALA A 127 5.32 -11.41 13.59
CA ALA A 127 5.41 -12.83 13.89
C ALA A 127 4.53 -13.66 12.94
N PHE A 128 3.28 -13.23 12.76
CA PHE A 128 2.36 -13.87 11.83
C PHE A 128 2.89 -13.83 10.38
N ALA A 129 3.50 -12.72 9.94
CA ALA A 129 4.08 -12.64 8.60
C ALA A 129 5.16 -13.69 8.36
N ARG A 130 6.02 -13.94 9.36
CA ARG A 130 7.04 -14.99 9.31
C ARG A 130 6.43 -16.38 9.24
N GLU A 131 5.39 -16.65 10.03
CA GLU A 131 4.67 -17.94 10.01
C GLU A 131 4.00 -18.20 8.66
N GLN A 132 3.50 -17.15 8.00
CA GLN A 132 2.88 -17.23 6.68
C GLN A 132 3.91 -17.29 5.53
N GLY A 133 5.21 -17.19 5.82
CA GLY A 133 6.28 -17.24 4.82
C GLY A 133 6.26 -16.06 3.83
N LEU A 134 5.77 -14.89 4.25
CA LEU A 134 5.79 -13.69 3.43
C LEU A 134 7.22 -13.13 3.29
N GLU A 135 7.49 -12.47 2.16
CA GLU A 135 8.77 -11.80 1.94
C GLU A 135 8.94 -10.65 2.95
N THR A 136 10.08 -10.67 3.63
CA THR A 136 10.50 -9.59 4.53
C THR A 136 11.85 -9.05 4.09
N LYS A 137 12.07 -7.75 4.32
CA LYS A 137 13.32 -7.04 4.04
C LYS A 137 13.74 -6.21 5.22
N ASP A 138 15.02 -5.86 5.23
CA ASP A 138 15.54 -4.86 6.17
C ASP A 138 14.75 -3.55 6.04
N PRO A 139 14.43 -2.85 7.15
CA PRO A 139 13.67 -1.61 7.10
C PRO A 139 14.23 -0.55 6.15
N SER A 140 15.55 -0.52 5.92
CA SER A 140 16.19 0.40 4.95
C SER A 140 15.69 0.23 3.51
N HIS A 141 15.14 -0.95 3.16
CA HIS A 141 14.52 -1.20 1.86
C HIS A 141 13.36 -0.24 1.54
N PHE A 142 12.58 0.10 2.58
CA PHE A 142 11.36 0.90 2.44
C PHE A 142 11.63 2.41 2.45
N ILE A 143 12.80 2.81 2.93
CA ILE A 143 13.19 4.21 3.12
C ILE A 143 13.74 4.78 1.81
N THR A 144 13.26 5.96 1.44
CA THR A 144 13.74 6.73 0.28
C THR A 144 14.37 8.03 0.72
N GLU A 145 15.35 8.53 -0.05
CA GLU A 145 15.94 9.86 0.17
C GLU A 145 14.87 10.96 0.22
N HIS A 146 13.83 10.84 -0.61
CA HIS A 146 12.70 11.75 -0.62
C HIS A 146 12.00 11.82 0.75
N ASN A 147 11.75 10.66 1.38
CA ASN A 147 11.05 10.62 2.67
C ASN A 147 11.94 11.04 3.85
N ILE A 148 13.26 10.83 3.76
CA ILE A 148 14.23 11.37 4.73
C ILE A 148 14.17 12.90 4.72
N GLU A 149 14.21 13.51 3.54
CA GLU A 149 14.14 14.96 3.39
C GLU A 149 12.78 15.53 3.85
N ARG A 150 11.68 14.83 3.54
CA ARG A 150 10.35 15.20 4.06
C ARG A 150 10.30 15.19 5.59
N LEU A 151 10.86 14.17 6.23
CA LEU A 151 10.90 14.09 7.69
C LEU A 151 11.72 15.24 8.28
N ARG A 152 12.86 15.57 7.68
CA ARG A 152 13.69 16.72 8.10
C ARG A 152 12.89 18.01 8.08
N GLN A 153 12.21 18.30 6.97
CA GLN A 153 11.35 19.48 6.83
C GLN A 153 10.17 19.48 7.82
N ALA A 154 9.58 18.31 8.10
CA ALA A 154 8.51 18.16 9.08
C ALA A 154 8.96 18.45 10.52
N LYS A 155 10.15 17.96 10.90
CA LYS A 155 10.78 18.23 12.19
C LYS A 155 11.09 19.72 12.37
N GLU A 156 11.67 20.36 11.35
CA GLU A 156 11.98 21.79 11.38
C GLU A 156 10.72 22.66 11.52
N ALA A 157 9.62 22.24 10.88
CA ALA A 157 8.33 22.91 10.98
C ALA A 157 7.49 22.50 12.21
N ASN A 158 8.00 21.59 13.06
CA ASN A 158 7.32 21.01 14.22
C ASN A 158 5.85 20.60 13.95
N ARG A 159 5.62 19.85 12.86
CA ARG A 159 4.27 19.45 12.44
C ARG A 159 4.23 18.02 11.91
N VAL A 160 3.11 17.33 12.13
CA VAL A 160 2.77 16.11 11.38
C VAL A 160 2.34 16.53 9.98
N GLN A 161 3.08 16.07 8.97
CA GLN A 161 2.79 16.37 7.58
C GLN A 161 2.11 15.19 6.91
N THR A 162 0.97 15.44 6.27
CA THR A 162 0.37 14.44 5.38
C THR A 162 1.31 14.18 4.22
N CYS A 163 1.50 12.90 3.93
CA CYS A 163 2.17 12.48 2.73
C CYS A 163 1.13 12.44 1.62
N ILE A 164 1.42 13.09 0.50
CA ILE A 164 0.45 13.35 -0.56
C ILE A 164 0.11 12.06 -1.35
N TRP A 165 0.27 10.85 -0.80
CA TRP A 165 0.22 9.61 -1.59
C TRP A 165 -0.22 8.32 -0.86
N PRO A 166 -1.23 8.30 0.05
CA PRO A 166 -1.74 7.02 0.59
C PRO A 166 -2.49 6.23 -0.51
N ILE A 167 -2.16 4.96 -0.71
CA ILE A 167 -2.79 4.16 -1.76
C ILE A 167 -4.08 3.50 -1.28
N HIS A 168 -5.05 3.35 -2.19
CA HIS A 168 -6.20 2.45 -1.98
C HIS A 168 -6.86 2.12 -3.32
N VAL A 169 -7.46 0.93 -3.38
CA VAL A 169 -8.04 0.33 -4.58
C VAL A 169 -9.46 -0.13 -4.24
N CYS A 170 -10.41 0.24 -5.10
CA CYS A 170 -11.79 -0.18 -5.01
C CYS A 170 -12.20 -0.92 -6.28
N LEU A 171 -12.92 -2.02 -6.10
CA LEU A 171 -13.53 -2.78 -7.18
C LEU A 171 -15.05 -2.82 -6.97
N ALA A 172 -15.79 -2.53 -8.04
CA ALA A 172 -17.24 -2.57 -8.04
C ALA A 172 -17.72 -3.42 -9.23
N GLY A 173 -18.47 -4.47 -8.94
CA GLY A 173 -18.97 -5.43 -9.93
C GLY A 173 -19.29 -6.78 -9.29
N ARG A 174 -20.26 -7.51 -9.85
CA ARG A 174 -20.60 -8.89 -9.45
C ARG A 174 -19.83 -9.88 -10.30
#